data_AF-A0A9D1H9X7-F1
#
_entry.id   AF-A0A9D1H9X7-F1
#
_cell.length_a   1.000
_cell.length_b   1.000
_cell.length_c   1.000
_cell.angle_alpha   90.00
_cell.angle_beta   90.00
_cell.angle_gamma   90.00
#
_symmetry.space_group_name_H-M   'P 1'
#
loop_
_entity.id
_entity.type
_entity.pdbx_description
1 polymer ?
#
loop_
_entity_poly.entity_id
_entity_poly.type
_entity_poly.pdbx_seq_one_letter_code
_entity_poly.pdbx_strand_id
1 'polypeptide(L)'
;VYQYTIYVEAYEEYRDYYDPLSQWTTDQVYEGLPWGPANMGEINTGLGIGYLPHLNAVENYFEGKKGTIAILMATGVFNKHWTGLQPDGPARAMVLDEVPQTAAEYCYRKNKTDASGMISEENTVWYLPAIRELENTLTTYYPVYKEFQENFYWSSAAAAREGEWVTYEASEYARATMAYVNGSGSIVHKPSGADQYYDPAQGAASAYGKALRTQPLRIRAVYRPSDGGLIDGDSYP
;
A
#
# COMPACT_ATOMS: atom_id res chain seq x y z
N VAL A 1 -2.79 19.67 12.87
CA VAL A 1 -2.79 19.55 11.39
C VAL A 1 -1.40 19.07 11.00
N TYR A 2 -1.27 17.80 10.61
CA TYR A 2 0.00 17.27 10.12
C TYR A 2 0.15 17.70 8.66
N GLN A 3 1.24 18.40 8.35
CA GLN A 3 1.66 18.69 6.99
C GLN A 3 3.01 18.01 6.79
N TYR A 4 3.02 16.91 6.05
CA TYR A 4 4.25 16.34 5.51
C TYR A 4 4.08 16.16 4.01
N THR A 5 5.18 16.29 3.28
CA THR A 5 5.19 16.20 1.82
C THR A 5 5.57 14.78 1.42
N ILE A 6 4.75 14.18 0.56
CA ILE A 6 5.08 12.94 -0.15
C ILE A 6 5.16 13.24 -1.64
N TYR A 7 6.00 12.48 -2.33
CA TYR A 7 6.12 12.51 -3.78
C TYR A 7 5.52 11.23 -4.33
N VAL A 8 4.71 11.31 -5.37
CA VAL A 8 4.16 10.12 -6.03
C VAL A 8 4.98 9.79 -7.27
N GLU A 9 5.14 8.50 -7.51
CA GLU A 9 5.62 7.98 -8.79
C GLU A 9 4.79 8.55 -9.96
N ALA A 10 5.47 9.12 -10.97
CA ALA A 10 4.81 9.77 -12.09
C ALA A 10 4.22 8.79 -13.12
N TYR A 11 4.83 7.61 -13.28
CA TYR A 11 4.45 6.60 -14.27
C TYR A 11 4.27 5.24 -13.59
N GLU A 12 3.40 4.37 -14.13
CA GLU A 12 3.24 2.99 -13.59
C GLU A 12 4.44 2.18 -14.06
N GLU A 13 5.61 2.36 -13.44
CA GLU A 13 6.86 1.75 -13.92
C GLU A 13 6.74 0.24 -14.06
N TYR A 14 5.95 -0.45 -13.23
CA TYR A 14 5.70 -1.88 -13.40
C TYR A 14 5.06 -2.31 -14.75
N ARG A 15 4.52 -1.37 -15.53
CA ARG A 15 3.97 -1.68 -16.87
C ARG A 15 5.01 -1.62 -17.96
N ASP A 16 6.04 -0.80 -17.77
CA ASP A 16 6.94 -0.38 -18.84
C ASP A 16 8.43 -0.49 -18.48
N TYR A 17 8.75 -0.68 -17.19
CA TYR A 17 10.08 -0.52 -16.62
C TYR A 17 10.70 -1.85 -16.20
N TYR A 18 12.00 -1.89 -16.41
CA TYR A 18 12.84 -3.05 -16.51
C TYR A 18 14.19 -2.73 -15.87
N ASP A 19 14.86 -3.68 -15.21
CA ASP A 19 16.23 -3.48 -14.74
C ASP A 19 17.17 -3.40 -15.96
N PRO A 20 17.77 -2.24 -16.28
CA PRO A 20 18.63 -2.09 -17.46
C PRO A 20 19.87 -2.99 -17.47
N LEU A 21 20.20 -3.65 -16.35
CA LEU A 21 21.32 -4.57 -16.22
C LEU A 21 20.97 -6.04 -16.45
N SER A 22 19.69 -6.38 -16.57
CA SER A 22 19.25 -7.75 -16.82
C SER A 22 19.09 -8.04 -18.33
N GLN A 23 18.77 -9.29 -18.69
CA GLN A 23 18.32 -9.66 -20.05
C GLN A 23 16.80 -9.52 -20.21
N TRP A 24 16.33 -8.72 -21.17
CA TRP A 24 14.92 -8.36 -21.33
C TRP A 24 14.02 -9.60 -21.46
N THR A 25 13.27 -9.91 -20.40
CA THR A 25 12.26 -10.96 -20.37
C THR A 25 10.87 -10.31 -20.27
N THR A 26 10.08 -10.45 -21.35
CA THR A 26 8.82 -9.74 -21.60
C THR A 26 7.65 -10.10 -20.67
N ASP A 27 7.83 -11.06 -19.77
CA ASP A 27 6.72 -11.67 -19.03
C ASP A 27 6.41 -10.97 -17.69
N GLN A 28 7.13 -9.89 -17.38
CA GLN A 28 6.98 -9.14 -16.14
C GLN A 28 5.93 -8.02 -16.19
N VAL A 29 5.35 -7.74 -17.35
CA VAL A 29 4.34 -6.68 -17.47
C VAL A 29 3.01 -7.18 -16.88
N TYR A 30 2.54 -6.52 -15.82
CA TYR A 30 1.24 -6.80 -15.20
C TYR A 30 0.37 -5.55 -15.11
N GLU A 31 -0.95 -5.72 -15.20
CA GLU A 31 -1.90 -4.60 -15.12
C GLU A 31 -2.14 -4.12 -13.67
N GLY A 32 -1.66 -4.88 -12.69
CA GLY A 32 -1.72 -4.57 -11.27
C GLY A 32 -1.18 -5.74 -10.45
N LEU A 33 -1.02 -5.56 -9.14
CA LEU A 33 -0.65 -6.63 -8.21
C LEU A 33 -1.73 -6.86 -7.17
N PRO A 34 -1.80 -8.06 -6.59
CA PRO A 34 -2.56 -8.27 -5.37
C PRO A 34 -2.01 -7.40 -4.24
N TRP A 35 -2.87 -7.01 -3.32
CA TRP A 35 -2.45 -6.44 -2.04
C TRP A 35 -1.72 -7.48 -1.18
N GLY A 36 -2.16 -8.74 -1.23
CA GLY A 36 -1.63 -9.86 -0.46
C GLY A 36 -2.13 -11.22 -0.97
N PRO A 37 -1.46 -12.33 -0.64
CA PRO A 37 -1.93 -13.67 -0.99
C PRO A 37 -3.25 -14.02 -0.28
N ALA A 38 -3.96 -15.02 -0.81
CA ALA A 38 -5.10 -15.60 -0.12
C ALA A 38 -4.67 -16.17 1.25
N ASN A 39 -5.53 -16.04 2.25
CA ASN A 39 -5.30 -16.53 3.62
C ASN A 39 -4.04 -15.96 4.29
N MET A 40 -3.57 -14.77 3.90
CA MET A 40 -2.43 -14.07 4.51
C MET A 40 -2.61 -13.82 6.02
N GLY A 41 -3.86 -13.82 6.50
CA GLY A 41 -4.20 -13.46 7.87
C GLY A 41 -4.21 -11.95 8.06
N GLU A 42 -4.10 -11.50 9.30
CA GLU A 42 -4.12 -10.07 9.62
C GLU A 42 -2.72 -9.45 9.57
N ILE A 43 -2.65 -8.16 9.21
CA ILE A 43 -1.39 -7.39 9.26
C ILE A 43 -1.23 -6.61 10.55
N ASN A 44 -2.30 -6.41 11.32
CA ASN A 44 -2.17 -5.76 12.61
C ASN A 44 -1.25 -6.56 13.55
N THR A 45 -0.46 -5.83 14.31
CA THR A 45 0.55 -6.40 15.21
C THR A 45 0.10 -6.31 16.66
N GLY A 46 -1.21 -6.35 16.92
CA GLY A 46 -1.80 -6.28 18.26
C GLY A 46 -3.00 -5.34 18.36
N LEU A 47 -3.74 -5.46 19.47
CA LEU A 47 -4.94 -4.64 19.73
C LEU A 47 -4.57 -3.18 20.04
N GLY A 48 -3.86 -2.91 21.14
CA GLY A 48 -3.50 -1.54 21.54
C GLY A 48 -2.01 -1.21 21.46
N ILE A 49 -1.18 -2.23 21.22
CA ILE A 49 0.28 -2.15 21.25
C ILE A 49 0.85 -2.88 20.03
N GLY A 50 2.04 -2.49 19.60
CA GLY A 50 2.75 -3.09 18.46
C GLY A 50 3.13 -2.06 17.41
N TYR A 51 3.81 -2.53 16.37
CA TYR A 51 4.26 -1.72 15.24
C TYR A 51 3.11 -1.05 14.48
N LEU A 52 2.05 -1.81 14.19
CA LEU A 52 0.82 -1.35 13.55
C LEU A 52 -0.40 -1.93 14.27
N PRO A 53 -0.90 -1.27 15.34
CA PRO A 53 -2.08 -1.73 16.08
C PRO A 53 -3.35 -1.82 15.22
N HIS A 54 -4.36 -2.57 15.65
CA HIS A 54 -5.53 -2.89 14.83
C HIS A 54 -6.24 -1.67 14.20
N LEU A 55 -6.48 -0.60 14.95
CA LEU A 55 -7.09 0.63 14.41
C LEU A 55 -6.19 1.27 13.37
N ASN A 56 -4.88 1.30 13.60
CA ASN A 56 -3.92 1.89 12.68
C ASN A 56 -3.79 1.06 11.40
N ALA A 57 -3.96 -0.27 11.46
CA ALA A 57 -3.95 -1.13 10.28
C ALA A 57 -5.16 -0.88 9.36
N VAL A 58 -6.33 -0.62 9.95
CA VAL A 58 -7.60 -0.41 9.21
C VAL A 58 -7.78 1.03 8.74
N GLU A 59 -7.54 2.00 9.63
CA GLU A 59 -7.67 3.41 9.28
C GLU A 59 -6.51 3.85 8.40
N ASN A 60 -5.28 3.48 8.81
CA ASN A 60 -4.01 3.76 8.13
C ASN A 60 -4.09 5.04 7.30
N TYR A 61 -4.35 6.18 7.96
CA TYR A 61 -4.57 7.44 7.26
C TYR A 61 -3.28 8.01 6.69
N PHE A 62 -2.19 7.91 7.47
CA PHE A 62 -0.90 8.55 7.20
C PHE A 62 0.29 7.64 7.58
N GLU A 63 0.05 6.34 7.80
CA GLU A 63 1.03 5.37 8.30
C GLU A 63 1.53 4.46 7.17
N GLY A 64 1.66 4.99 5.95
CA GLY A 64 1.85 4.18 4.75
C GLY A 64 3.12 3.32 4.77
N LYS A 65 4.21 3.87 5.33
CA LYS A 65 5.45 3.13 5.56
C LYS A 65 5.22 1.95 6.51
N LYS A 66 4.58 2.17 7.67
CA LYS A 66 4.30 1.10 8.63
C LYS A 66 3.35 0.06 8.05
N GLY A 67 2.29 0.50 7.35
CA GLY A 67 1.39 -0.39 6.62
C GLY A 67 2.13 -1.28 5.63
N THR A 68 3.05 -0.70 4.86
CA THR A 68 3.91 -1.43 3.91
C THR A 68 4.75 -2.48 4.64
N ILE A 69 5.51 -2.08 5.68
CA ILE A 69 6.34 -3.03 6.45
C ILE A 69 5.49 -4.13 7.10
N ALA A 70 4.30 -3.83 7.62
CA ALA A 70 3.40 -4.84 8.20
C ALA A 70 2.92 -5.88 7.16
N ILE A 71 2.61 -5.44 5.93
CA ILE A 71 2.32 -6.36 4.80
C ILE A 71 3.53 -7.24 4.50
N LEU A 72 4.75 -6.67 4.50
CA LEU A 72 5.99 -7.39 4.28
C LEU A 72 6.30 -8.40 5.40
N MET A 73 6.00 -8.06 6.66
CA MET A 73 6.08 -8.98 7.79
C MET A 73 5.12 -10.17 7.64
N ALA A 74 3.89 -9.91 7.21
CA ALA A 74 2.88 -10.95 7.04
C ALA A 74 3.10 -11.83 5.78
N THR A 75 3.88 -11.36 4.80
CA THR A 75 4.32 -12.14 3.65
C THR A 75 5.69 -12.80 3.80
N GLY A 76 6.40 -12.53 4.90
CA GLY A 76 7.73 -13.10 5.15
C GLY A 76 8.87 -12.42 4.37
N VAL A 77 8.63 -11.24 3.81
CA VAL A 77 9.70 -10.38 3.25
C VAL A 77 10.47 -9.67 4.36
N PHE A 78 9.80 -9.40 5.48
CA PHE A 78 10.39 -8.88 6.71
C PHE A 78 10.26 -9.92 7.82
N ASN A 79 11.29 -10.06 8.65
CA ASN A 79 11.20 -10.90 9.83
C ASN A 79 10.31 -10.23 10.88
N LYS A 80 9.70 -11.06 11.72
CA LYS A 80 9.03 -10.60 12.94
C LYS A 80 9.94 -10.88 14.12
N HIS A 81 10.03 -9.95 15.04
CA HIS A 81 10.63 -10.18 16.34
C HIS A 81 9.91 -11.35 17.06
N TRP A 82 10.53 -12.00 18.04
CA TRP A 82 9.96 -13.21 18.67
C TRP A 82 8.56 -13.02 19.27
N THR A 83 8.20 -11.78 19.64
CA THR A 83 6.86 -11.42 20.13
C THR A 83 5.81 -11.36 19.03
N GLY A 84 6.21 -11.29 17.76
CA GLY A 84 5.35 -11.09 16.60
C GLY A 84 4.86 -9.65 16.40
N LEU A 85 5.22 -8.72 17.31
CA LEU A 85 4.62 -7.39 17.36
C LEU A 85 5.45 -6.29 16.69
N GLN A 86 6.69 -6.58 16.33
CA GLN A 86 7.66 -5.62 15.76
C GLN A 86 8.41 -6.27 14.58
N PRO A 87 8.82 -5.47 13.59
CA PRO A 87 9.74 -5.94 12.55
C PRO A 87 11.12 -6.29 13.14
N ASP A 88 11.83 -7.23 12.52
CA ASP A 88 13.18 -7.67 12.92
C ASP A 88 14.12 -7.78 11.71
N GLY A 89 14.14 -6.71 10.92
CA GLY A 89 14.94 -6.62 9.71
C GLY A 89 14.40 -7.41 8.50
N PRO A 90 14.98 -7.17 7.31
CA PRO A 90 14.57 -7.85 6.09
C PRO A 90 14.92 -9.34 6.15
N ALA A 91 14.04 -10.19 5.64
CA ALA A 91 14.19 -11.64 5.68
C ALA A 91 14.89 -12.23 4.46
N ARG A 92 14.86 -11.50 3.32
CA ARG A 92 15.45 -11.96 2.05
C ARG A 92 15.96 -10.81 1.19
N ALA A 93 16.95 -11.10 0.35
CA ALA A 93 17.44 -10.17 -0.65
C ALA A 93 16.39 -9.96 -1.74
N MET A 94 16.34 -8.76 -2.30
CA MET A 94 15.41 -8.44 -3.37
C MET A 94 15.91 -8.97 -4.71
N VAL A 95 15.02 -9.62 -5.45
CA VAL A 95 15.25 -10.04 -6.84
C VAL A 95 14.47 -9.08 -7.72
N LEU A 96 15.17 -8.27 -8.51
CA LEU A 96 14.53 -7.24 -9.34
C LEU A 96 13.83 -7.84 -10.57
N ASP A 97 14.29 -9.00 -11.03
CA ASP A 97 13.78 -9.69 -12.21
C ASP A 97 12.65 -10.70 -11.92
N GLU A 98 11.93 -10.54 -10.81
CA GLU A 98 10.74 -11.35 -10.51
C GLU A 98 9.53 -10.47 -10.25
N VAL A 99 8.35 -10.93 -10.66
CA VAL A 99 7.09 -10.25 -10.33
C VAL A 99 6.94 -10.22 -8.80
N PRO A 100 6.75 -9.04 -8.17
CA PRO A 100 6.58 -8.94 -6.73
C PRO A 100 5.33 -9.69 -6.27
N GLN A 101 5.37 -10.30 -5.08
CA GLN A 101 4.23 -11.04 -4.53
C GLN A 101 3.05 -10.12 -4.20
N THR A 102 3.33 -8.85 -3.91
CA THR A 102 2.34 -7.86 -3.45
C THR A 102 2.64 -6.47 -3.98
N ALA A 103 1.61 -5.62 -4.02
CA ALA A 103 1.76 -4.20 -4.30
C ALA A 103 2.72 -3.49 -3.32
N ALA A 104 2.73 -3.90 -2.05
CA ALA A 104 3.67 -3.38 -1.04
C ALA A 104 5.12 -3.75 -1.38
N GLU A 105 5.36 -5.00 -1.79
CA GLU A 105 6.68 -5.46 -2.19
C GLU A 105 7.20 -4.73 -3.43
N TYR A 106 6.33 -4.44 -4.41
CA TYR A 106 6.69 -3.60 -5.56
C TYR A 106 7.22 -2.23 -5.10
N CYS A 107 6.44 -1.50 -4.29
CA CYS A 107 6.86 -0.18 -3.80
C CYS A 107 8.15 -0.27 -2.98
N TYR A 108 8.29 -1.32 -2.18
CA TYR A 108 9.47 -1.54 -1.34
C TYR A 108 10.73 -1.83 -2.14
N ARG A 109 10.65 -2.59 -3.25
CA ARG A 109 11.78 -2.93 -4.12
C ARG A 109 12.38 -1.71 -4.83
N LYS A 110 11.68 -0.58 -4.89
CA LYS A 110 12.21 0.70 -5.38
C LYS A 110 13.25 1.34 -4.45
N ASN A 111 13.37 0.85 -3.21
CA ASN A 111 14.36 1.36 -2.26
C ASN A 111 15.76 0.82 -2.55
N LYS A 112 16.77 1.57 -2.09
CA LYS A 112 18.17 1.21 -2.27
C LYS A 112 18.51 -0.03 -1.44
N THR A 113 19.12 -1.01 -2.11
CA THR A 113 19.66 -2.22 -1.47
C THR A 113 21.06 -1.97 -0.89
N ASP A 114 21.41 -2.75 0.13
CA ASP A 114 22.79 -2.90 0.61
C ASP A 114 23.59 -3.87 -0.28
N ALA A 115 24.85 -4.13 0.09
CA ALA A 115 25.74 -5.02 -0.66
C ALA A 115 25.25 -6.48 -0.73
N SER A 116 24.35 -6.88 0.16
CA SER A 116 23.74 -8.21 0.21
C SER A 116 22.39 -8.26 -0.53
N GLY A 117 21.96 -7.16 -1.16
CA GLY A 117 20.66 -7.07 -1.82
C GLY A 117 19.49 -6.86 -0.85
N MET A 118 19.75 -6.60 0.43
CA MET A 118 18.72 -6.38 1.44
C MET A 118 18.33 -4.90 1.48
N ILE A 119 17.09 -4.62 1.87
CA ILE A 119 16.61 -3.25 2.10
C ILE A 119 16.29 -3.14 3.59
N SER A 120 16.90 -2.20 4.31
CA SER A 120 16.59 -2.00 5.73
C SER A 120 15.30 -1.21 5.92
N GLU A 121 14.70 -1.31 7.11
CA GLU A 121 13.55 -0.46 7.46
C GLU A 121 13.89 1.03 7.37
N GLU A 122 15.09 1.42 7.81
CA GLU A 122 15.58 2.79 7.75
C GLU A 122 15.68 3.31 6.30
N ASN A 123 16.14 2.45 5.37
CA ASN A 123 16.25 2.79 3.96
C ASN A 123 14.91 2.74 3.20
N THR A 124 13.82 2.38 3.87
CA THR A 124 12.48 2.36 3.26
C THR A 124 11.92 3.78 3.21
N VAL A 125 12.06 4.41 2.05
CA VAL A 125 11.58 5.76 1.70
C VAL A 125 10.54 5.74 0.58
N TRP A 126 10.54 4.69 -0.25
CA TRP A 126 9.45 4.31 -1.16
C TRP A 126 8.55 3.28 -0.52
N TYR A 127 7.24 3.51 -0.52
CA TYR A 127 6.27 2.65 0.13
C TYR A 127 4.89 2.72 -0.54
N LEU A 128 4.01 1.79 -0.18
CA LEU A 128 2.60 1.80 -0.61
C LEU A 128 1.83 2.78 0.27
N PRO A 129 1.20 3.82 -0.31
CA PRO A 129 0.61 4.91 0.47
C PRO A 129 -0.49 4.43 1.40
N ALA A 130 -0.61 5.12 2.53
CA ALA A 130 -1.77 5.10 3.40
C ALA A 130 -3.04 5.55 2.65
N ILE A 131 -4.22 5.26 3.18
CA ILE A 131 -5.46 5.54 2.42
C ILE A 131 -5.67 7.04 2.17
N ARG A 132 -5.38 7.94 3.13
CA ARG A 132 -5.52 9.39 2.90
C ARG A 132 -4.38 9.96 2.08
N GLU A 133 -3.17 9.43 2.21
CA GLU A 133 -2.06 9.76 1.28
C GLU A 133 -2.46 9.46 -0.17
N LEU A 134 -3.05 8.28 -0.42
CA LEU A 134 -3.50 7.87 -1.74
C LEU A 134 -4.63 8.75 -2.25
N GLU A 135 -5.70 8.95 -1.48
CA GLU A 135 -6.84 9.76 -1.92
C GLU A 135 -6.45 11.22 -2.20
N ASN A 136 -5.60 11.81 -1.36
CA ASN A 136 -5.07 13.16 -1.60
C ASN A 136 -4.28 13.20 -2.91
N THR A 137 -3.45 12.18 -3.17
CA THR A 137 -2.68 12.06 -4.40
C THR A 137 -3.59 11.95 -5.63
N LEU A 138 -4.54 11.02 -5.61
CA LEU A 138 -5.45 10.78 -6.73
C LEU A 138 -6.31 12.00 -7.03
N THR A 139 -6.84 12.68 -6.01
CA THR A 139 -7.69 13.87 -6.20
C THR A 139 -6.90 15.09 -6.66
N THR A 140 -5.69 15.31 -6.12
CA THR A 140 -4.82 16.44 -6.50
C THR A 140 -4.40 16.34 -7.96
N TYR A 141 -4.00 15.15 -8.41
CA TYR A 141 -3.48 14.94 -9.75
C TYR A 141 -4.51 14.37 -10.74
N TYR A 142 -5.78 14.26 -10.34
CA TYR A 142 -6.88 13.83 -11.20
C TYR A 142 -6.93 14.57 -12.55
N PRO A 143 -6.73 15.90 -12.63
CA PRO A 143 -6.77 16.61 -13.90
C PRO A 143 -5.55 16.37 -14.79
N VAL A 144 -4.47 15.81 -14.23
CA VAL A 144 -3.16 15.67 -14.88
C VAL A 144 -3.00 14.27 -15.48
N TYR A 145 -3.36 13.22 -14.72
CA TYR A 145 -3.17 11.83 -15.14
C TYR A 145 -4.52 11.19 -15.46
N LYS A 146 -4.65 10.69 -16.70
CA LYS A 146 -5.88 10.03 -17.17
C LYS A 146 -6.15 8.74 -16.38
N GLU A 147 -5.09 8.03 -16.00
CA GLU A 147 -5.14 6.77 -15.28
C GLU A 147 -5.85 6.91 -13.93
N PHE A 148 -5.71 8.07 -13.26
CA PHE A 148 -6.39 8.40 -12.00
C PHE A 148 -7.90 8.61 -12.17
N GLN A 149 -8.37 8.75 -13.40
CA GLN A 149 -9.78 8.91 -13.74
C GLN A 149 -10.46 7.58 -14.08
N GLU A 150 -9.69 6.51 -14.24
CA GLU A 150 -10.18 5.25 -14.81
C GLU A 150 -9.87 4.01 -13.95
N ASN A 151 -9.08 4.14 -12.88
CA ASN A 151 -8.59 2.97 -12.15
C ASN A 151 -8.66 3.09 -10.62
N PHE A 152 -8.87 1.95 -9.98
CA PHE A 152 -8.67 1.78 -8.54
C PHE A 152 -7.21 1.48 -8.23
N TYR A 153 -6.70 2.12 -7.18
CA TYR A 153 -5.34 1.98 -6.69
C TYR A 153 -5.33 1.41 -5.28
N TRP A 154 -4.39 0.50 -5.00
CA TRP A 154 -4.18 -0.03 -3.66
C TRP A 154 -3.58 1.00 -2.71
N SER A 155 -4.10 1.02 -1.48
CA SER A 155 -3.41 1.59 -0.31
C SER A 155 -2.80 0.49 0.56
N SER A 156 -1.94 0.84 1.51
CA SER A 156 -1.44 -0.10 2.54
C SER A 156 -2.42 -0.34 3.68
N ALA A 157 -3.64 0.21 3.62
CA ALA A 157 -4.67 0.01 4.63
C ALA A 157 -5.40 -1.33 4.43
N ALA A 158 -5.52 -2.10 5.51
CA ALA A 158 -6.40 -3.25 5.54
C ALA A 158 -7.86 -2.78 5.58
N ALA A 159 -8.80 -3.62 5.12
CA ALA A 159 -10.21 -3.27 5.19
C ALA A 159 -10.78 -3.52 6.58
N ALA A 160 -11.80 -2.75 6.95
CA ALA A 160 -12.62 -3.00 8.13
C ALA A 160 -13.61 -4.17 7.87
N ARG A 161 -13.94 -4.90 8.93
CA ARG A 161 -15.25 -5.55 9.10
C ARG A 161 -15.96 -4.91 10.28
N GLU A 162 -17.27 -4.71 10.15
CA GLU A 162 -18.07 -4.25 11.28
C GLU A 162 -18.05 -5.30 12.40
N GLY A 163 -17.86 -4.84 13.62
CA GLY A 163 -18.09 -5.61 14.83
C GLY A 163 -19.01 -4.83 15.76
N GLU A 164 -19.72 -5.51 16.67
CA GLU A 164 -20.70 -4.85 17.55
C GLU A 164 -20.11 -3.73 18.43
N TRP A 165 -18.83 -3.80 18.78
CA TRP A 165 -18.19 -2.89 19.74
C TRP A 165 -16.82 -2.35 19.31
N VAL A 166 -16.18 -3.04 18.36
CA VAL A 166 -14.82 -2.73 17.90
C VAL A 166 -14.76 -3.00 16.39
N THR A 167 -14.09 -2.13 15.66
CA THR A 167 -13.80 -2.34 14.24
C THR A 167 -12.63 -3.30 14.12
N TYR A 168 -12.81 -4.41 13.42
CA TYR A 168 -11.75 -5.40 13.22
C TYR A 168 -11.21 -5.34 11.80
N GLU A 169 -9.99 -5.85 11.63
CA GLU A 169 -9.45 -6.12 10.31
C GLU A 169 -10.25 -7.23 9.61
N ALA A 170 -10.61 -7.00 8.34
CA ALA A 170 -11.11 -8.02 7.46
C ALA A 170 -9.92 -8.73 6.81
N SER A 171 -9.55 -9.91 7.31
CA SER A 171 -8.33 -10.64 6.93
C SER A 171 -8.21 -10.98 5.44
N GLU A 172 -9.30 -10.98 4.69
CA GLU A 172 -9.32 -11.25 3.24
C GLU A 172 -9.40 -10.00 2.37
N TYR A 173 -9.64 -8.82 2.95
CA TYR A 173 -9.93 -7.60 2.22
C TYR A 173 -8.93 -6.49 2.55
N ALA A 174 -8.75 -5.57 1.60
CA ALA A 174 -7.94 -4.38 1.73
C ALA A 174 -8.64 -3.17 1.09
N ARG A 175 -8.11 -1.98 1.33
CA ARG A 175 -8.70 -0.73 0.86
C ARG A 175 -8.00 -0.25 -0.40
N ALA A 176 -8.76 -0.19 -1.48
CA ALA A 176 -8.42 0.57 -2.68
C ALA A 176 -9.30 1.82 -2.77
N THR A 177 -8.93 2.74 -3.64
CA THR A 177 -9.79 3.87 -4.01
C THR A 177 -9.49 4.36 -5.42
N MET A 178 -10.40 5.15 -5.96
CA MET A 178 -10.34 5.78 -7.27
C MET A 178 -10.91 7.20 -7.12
N ALA A 179 -10.29 8.19 -7.77
CA ALA A 179 -10.84 9.53 -7.81
C ALA A 179 -11.91 9.65 -8.91
N TYR A 180 -12.91 10.51 -8.69
CA TYR A 180 -13.97 10.78 -9.67
C TYR A 180 -14.59 12.16 -9.45
N VAL A 181 -15.26 12.67 -10.48
CA VAL A 181 -16.06 13.90 -10.38
C VAL A 181 -17.47 13.54 -9.91
N ASN A 182 -17.89 14.06 -8.77
CA ASN A 182 -19.24 13.84 -8.25
C ASN A 182 -20.30 14.71 -8.96
N GLY A 183 -21.57 14.56 -8.57
CA GLY A 183 -22.69 15.33 -9.16
C GLY A 183 -22.61 16.85 -8.95
N SER A 184 -21.78 17.34 -8.02
CA SER A 184 -21.54 18.78 -7.83
C SER A 184 -20.36 19.32 -8.64
N GLY A 185 -19.69 18.48 -9.44
CA GLY A 185 -18.48 18.85 -10.18
C GLY A 185 -17.20 18.82 -9.34
N SER A 186 -17.24 18.33 -8.10
CA SER A 186 -16.08 18.24 -7.22
C SER A 186 -15.34 16.92 -7.45
N ILE A 187 -14.01 16.98 -7.47
CA ILE A 187 -13.16 15.79 -7.49
C ILE A 187 -13.11 15.21 -6.08
N VAL A 188 -13.55 13.97 -5.94
CA VAL A 188 -13.61 13.21 -4.68
C VAL A 188 -13.09 11.80 -4.91
N HIS A 189 -13.07 10.97 -3.86
CA HIS A 189 -12.63 9.58 -3.94
C HIS A 189 -13.77 8.61 -3.65
N LYS A 190 -13.71 7.41 -4.24
CA LYS A 190 -14.65 6.31 -3.96
C LYS A 190 -14.34 5.70 -2.59
N PRO A 191 -15.34 5.49 -1.72
CA PRO A 191 -15.07 5.09 -0.35
C PRO A 191 -14.85 3.56 -0.26
N SER A 192 -14.18 3.12 0.80
CA SER A 192 -13.68 1.73 0.97
C SER A 192 -13.71 1.24 2.42
N GLY A 193 -14.70 1.69 3.18
CA GLY A 193 -15.02 1.24 4.54
C GLY A 193 -15.64 -0.16 4.59
N ALA A 194 -16.19 -0.52 5.76
CA ALA A 194 -16.54 -1.89 6.10
C ALA A 194 -17.51 -2.58 5.11
N ASP A 195 -18.54 -1.89 4.64
CA ASP A 195 -19.54 -2.46 3.71
C ASP A 195 -19.42 -1.96 2.27
N GLN A 196 -18.30 -1.32 1.95
CA GLN A 196 -18.10 -0.61 0.70
C GLN A 196 -17.28 -1.47 -0.27
N TYR A 197 -17.87 -2.57 -0.71
CA TYR A 197 -17.22 -3.60 -1.54
C TYR A 197 -17.01 -3.18 -2.99
N TYR A 198 -15.79 -3.39 -3.47
CA TYR A 198 -15.43 -3.31 -4.88
C TYR A 198 -16.04 -4.49 -5.65
N ASP A 199 -16.59 -4.16 -6.83
CA ASP A 199 -17.17 -5.13 -7.77
C ASP A 199 -16.23 -5.26 -8.99
N PRO A 200 -15.49 -6.37 -9.12
CA PRO A 200 -14.57 -6.57 -10.24
C PRO A 200 -15.30 -6.65 -11.59
N ALA A 201 -16.58 -7.03 -11.64
CA ALA A 201 -17.34 -7.05 -12.87
C ALA A 201 -17.68 -5.64 -13.39
N GLN A 202 -17.66 -4.64 -12.51
CA GLN A 202 -17.90 -3.24 -12.86
C GLN A 202 -16.62 -2.46 -13.14
N GLY A 203 -15.46 -2.93 -12.68
CA GLY A 203 -14.19 -2.24 -12.84
C GLY A 203 -14.26 -0.80 -12.31
N ALA A 204 -13.89 0.17 -13.15
CA ALA A 204 -13.96 1.59 -12.85
C ALA A 204 -15.36 2.09 -12.43
N ALA A 205 -16.43 1.42 -12.88
CA ALA A 205 -17.80 1.78 -12.53
C ALA A 205 -18.19 1.36 -11.10
N SER A 206 -17.41 0.48 -10.46
CA SER A 206 -17.71 0.03 -9.09
C SER A 206 -17.85 1.20 -8.14
N ALA A 207 -18.89 1.22 -7.31
CA ALA A 207 -19.16 2.34 -6.41
C ALA A 207 -18.09 2.49 -5.30
N TYR A 208 -17.39 1.40 -4.97
CA TYR A 208 -16.60 1.31 -3.76
C TYR A 208 -15.27 0.55 -3.94
N GLY A 209 -14.39 0.63 -2.95
CA GLY A 209 -13.00 0.16 -3.06
C GLY A 209 -12.54 -0.91 -2.07
N LYS A 210 -13.41 -1.49 -1.21
CA LYS A 210 -13.03 -2.65 -0.38
C LYS A 210 -12.94 -3.88 -1.27
N ALA A 211 -11.74 -4.30 -1.61
CA ALA A 211 -11.49 -5.39 -2.54
C ALA A 211 -10.79 -6.57 -1.86
N LEU A 212 -10.95 -7.77 -2.42
CA LEU A 212 -10.18 -8.95 -2.00
C LEU A 212 -8.68 -8.66 -2.13
N ARG A 213 -7.88 -9.09 -1.17
CA ARG A 213 -6.42 -8.88 -1.20
C ARG A 213 -5.75 -9.50 -2.43
N THR A 214 -6.35 -10.56 -2.98
CA THR A 214 -5.89 -11.24 -4.19
C THR A 214 -6.24 -10.53 -5.48
N GLN A 215 -7.12 -9.53 -5.46
CA GLN A 215 -7.51 -8.79 -6.65
C GLN A 215 -6.31 -7.99 -7.18
N PRO A 216 -5.88 -8.18 -8.44
CA PRO A 216 -4.91 -7.28 -9.05
C PRO A 216 -5.56 -5.92 -9.26
N LEU A 217 -5.02 -4.88 -8.63
CA LEU A 217 -5.37 -3.46 -8.85
C LEU A 217 -4.10 -2.64 -9.07
N ARG A 218 -4.28 -1.40 -9.53
CA ARG A 218 -3.17 -0.49 -9.84
C ARG A 218 -2.41 -0.07 -8.59
N ILE A 219 -1.18 0.39 -8.81
CA ILE A 219 -0.26 0.75 -7.74
C ILE A 219 0.38 2.10 -8.06
N ARG A 220 0.54 2.93 -7.03
CA ARG A 220 1.38 4.12 -7.08
C ARG A 220 2.28 4.09 -5.87
N ALA A 221 3.59 3.95 -6.11
CA ALA A 221 4.54 4.11 -5.02
C ALA A 221 4.60 5.58 -4.60
N VAL A 222 4.73 5.83 -3.30
CA VAL A 222 5.02 7.16 -2.76
C VAL A 222 6.38 7.18 -2.11
N TYR A 223 7.07 8.31 -2.26
CA TYR A 223 8.38 8.60 -1.72
C TYR A 223 8.27 9.64 -0.62
N ARG A 224 8.87 9.35 0.53
CA ARG A 224 9.07 10.30 1.62
C ARG A 224 10.55 10.28 2.01
N PRO A 225 11.28 11.39 1.82
CA PRO A 225 12.64 11.52 2.32
C PRO A 225 12.69 11.27 3.84
N SER A 226 13.74 10.60 4.30
CA SER A 226 13.98 10.35 5.73
C SER A 226 14.17 11.63 6.56
N ASP A 227 14.51 12.74 5.92
CA ASP A 227 14.70 14.09 6.47
C ASP A 227 13.49 15.03 6.26
N GLY A 228 12.46 14.61 5.51
CA GLY A 228 11.33 15.44 5.07
C GLY A 228 10.16 15.58 6.05
N GLY A 229 10.40 15.29 7.33
CA GLY A 229 9.38 15.20 8.36
C GLY A 229 9.11 13.74 8.69
N LEU A 230 9.64 13.32 9.83
CA LEU A 230 9.38 12.14 10.65
C LEU A 230 9.63 10.76 10.00
N ILE A 231 10.90 10.35 10.09
CA ILE A 231 11.33 8.97 10.29
C ILE A 231 12.15 9.01 11.60
N ASP A 232 11.73 8.20 12.57
CA ASP A 232 12.20 8.08 13.97
C ASP A 232 11.59 9.07 14.99
N GLY A 233 10.83 8.55 15.96
CA GLY A 233 10.36 9.30 17.14
C GLY A 233 8.90 9.81 17.18
N ASP A 234 8.02 9.41 16.26
CA ASP A 234 6.60 9.82 16.34
C ASP A 234 5.84 9.10 17.47
N SER A 235 5.84 9.74 18.64
CA SER A 235 4.87 9.47 19.70
C SER A 235 3.58 10.22 19.42
N TYR A 236 2.51 9.47 19.19
CA TYR A 236 1.15 9.95 19.09
C TYR A 236 0.59 10.28 20.48
N PRO A 237 -0.12 11.41 20.67
CA PRO A 237 -0.96 11.59 21.86
C PRO A 237 -2.13 10.61 21.87
#